data_AF-A0A958N1K7-F1
#
_entry.id   AF-A0A958N1K7-F1
#
_cell.length_a   1.000
_cell.length_b   1.000
_cell.length_c   1.000
_cell.angle_alpha   90.00
_cell.angle_beta   90.00
_cell.angle_gamma   90.00
#
_symmetry.space_group_name_H-M   'P 1'
#
loop_
_entity.id
_entity.type
_entity.pdbx_description
1 polymer ?
#
loop_
_entity_poly.entity_id
_entity_poly.type
_entity_poly.pdbx_seq_one_letter_code
_entity_poly.pdbx_strand_id
1 'polypeptide(L)'
;MLHQPVLLKPILDFFDKYNFQPQTIIDGTFGRGGHSRAFLDKFPQCKIFGFDQDQEAIEYGLKNFKSELEDSRLYLLKANFKDIPRFEQQWFDFFSGDSPNLIFLDLGVSSPQLDEQKRGFSFYNEGPLDMRMDQDQDLTAYEIVNTWSEQELSDLFYHVGEVKFPNKVVRNICASRKDKPIETTTELSDLIIKSDGWRKKGKHPATQYFLALRLEVNRELDVIKESLENLLEILKPKGWLMVITFHSVEDRIVKNLFKSFKNHGSILTKKVIQA
;
A
#
# COMPACT_ATOMS: atom_id res chain seq x y z
N MET A 1 -11.23 13.35 14.60
CA MET A 1 -9.81 13.74 14.74
C MET A 1 -9.17 13.41 13.39
N LEU A 2 -8.56 14.38 12.70
CA LEU A 2 -7.90 14.10 11.41
C LEU A 2 -6.83 13.02 11.62
N HIS A 3 -6.82 12.00 10.77
CA HIS A 3 -5.83 10.93 10.80
C HIS A 3 -4.43 11.53 10.57
N GLN A 4 -3.53 11.40 11.54
CA GLN A 4 -2.15 11.85 11.38
C GLN A 4 -1.39 10.87 10.47
N PRO A 5 -0.68 11.34 9.43
CA PRO A 5 0.07 10.45 8.56
C PRO A 5 1.19 9.74 9.32
N VAL A 6 1.39 8.46 8.99
CA VAL A 6 2.37 7.60 9.67
C VAL A 6 3.78 8.15 9.44
N LEU A 7 4.59 8.17 10.51
CA LEU A 7 5.97 8.67 10.51
C LEU A 7 6.14 10.11 9.99
N LEU A 8 5.09 10.93 9.94
CA LEU A 8 5.17 12.29 9.38
C LEU A 8 6.27 13.12 10.04
N LYS A 9 6.27 13.20 11.38
CA LYS A 9 7.29 13.96 12.10
C LYS A 9 8.71 13.44 11.82
N PRO A 10 9.01 12.13 11.99
CA PRO A 10 10.29 11.58 11.59
C PRO A 10 10.73 11.93 10.16
N ILE A 11 9.80 11.95 9.19
CA ILE A 11 10.10 12.32 7.79
C ILE A 11 10.52 13.79 7.68
N LEU A 12 9.75 14.70 8.29
CA LEU A 12 10.06 16.14 8.25
C LEU A 12 11.38 16.45 8.98
N ASP A 13 11.61 15.82 10.13
CA ASP A 13 12.88 15.93 10.87
C ASP A 13 14.06 15.40 10.04
N PHE A 14 13.83 14.37 9.21
CA PHE A 14 14.84 13.82 8.31
C PHE A 14 15.18 14.79 7.17
N PHE A 15 14.19 15.47 6.59
CA PHE A 15 14.43 16.54 5.61
C PHE A 15 15.29 17.66 6.21
N ASP A 16 14.95 18.12 7.42
CA ASP A 16 15.68 19.20 8.09
C ASP A 16 17.13 18.78 8.40
N LYS A 17 17.32 17.56 8.92
CA LYS A 17 18.65 17.02 9.28
C LYS A 17 19.63 17.01 8.11
N TYR A 18 19.15 16.69 6.91
CA TYR A 18 19.99 16.63 5.70
C TYR A 18 19.89 17.88 4.84
N ASN A 19 19.18 18.92 5.30
CA ASN A 19 18.86 20.12 4.53
C ASN A 19 18.30 19.79 3.13
N PHE A 20 17.43 18.77 3.07
CA PHE A 20 16.82 18.31 1.85
C PHE A 20 15.50 19.06 1.62
N GLN A 21 15.38 19.71 0.46
CA GLN A 21 14.20 20.49 0.09
C GLN A 21 13.61 19.92 -1.21
N PRO A 22 12.57 19.06 -1.11
CA PRO A 22 11.93 18.52 -2.30
C PRO A 22 11.20 19.63 -3.08
N GLN A 23 11.29 19.57 -4.40
CA GLN A 23 10.65 20.52 -5.32
C GLN A 23 9.75 19.79 -6.30
N THR A 24 10.17 18.61 -6.77
CA THR A 24 9.43 17.76 -7.71
C THR A 24 9.17 16.43 -7.02
N ILE A 25 7.93 16.23 -6.58
CA ILE A 25 7.55 15.11 -5.73
C ILE A 25 6.62 14.20 -6.50
N ILE A 26 6.93 12.92 -6.57
CA ILE A 26 5.96 11.89 -6.90
C ILE A 26 5.49 11.25 -5.59
N ASP A 27 4.20 11.34 -5.32
CA ASP A 27 3.53 10.61 -4.24
C ASP A 27 2.82 9.40 -4.88
N GLY A 28 3.41 8.21 -4.77
CA GLY A 28 2.89 7.01 -5.44
C GLY A 28 1.70 6.34 -4.72
N THR A 29 1.31 6.87 -3.56
CA THR A 29 0.30 6.30 -2.66
C THR A 29 -0.49 7.43 -2.02
N PHE A 30 -1.07 8.30 -2.83
CA PHE A 30 -1.67 9.56 -2.37
C PHE A 30 -2.68 9.37 -1.24
N GLY A 31 -3.55 8.36 -1.34
CA GLY A 31 -4.55 8.00 -0.34
C GLY A 31 -5.47 9.17 0.01
N ARG A 32 -5.30 9.72 1.23
CA ARG A 32 -6.04 10.93 1.68
C ARG A 32 -5.17 12.19 1.67
N GLY A 33 -4.03 12.15 0.99
CA GLY A 33 -3.13 13.27 0.78
C GLY A 33 -2.45 13.78 2.05
N GLY A 34 -2.38 12.97 3.11
CA GLY A 34 -1.86 13.40 4.41
C GLY A 34 -0.39 13.83 4.35
N HIS A 35 0.48 13.02 3.76
CA HIS A 35 1.89 13.39 3.52
C HIS A 35 2.02 14.48 2.47
N SER A 36 1.31 14.37 1.34
CA SER A 36 1.23 15.40 0.30
C SER A 36 0.90 16.79 0.86
N ARG A 37 -0.13 16.91 1.70
CA ARG A 37 -0.52 18.16 2.39
C ARG A 37 0.64 18.71 3.22
N ALA A 38 1.25 17.86 4.05
CA ALA A 38 2.35 18.30 4.90
C ALA A 38 3.58 18.75 4.09
N PHE A 39 3.85 18.12 2.94
CA PHE A 39 4.92 18.54 2.04
C PHE A 39 4.60 19.89 1.36
N LEU A 40 3.37 20.07 0.86
CA LEU A 40 2.89 21.33 0.27
C LEU A 40 2.90 22.49 1.27
N ASP A 41 2.58 22.21 2.55
CA ASP A 41 2.58 23.19 3.63
C ASP A 41 4.01 23.58 4.04
N LYS A 42 4.94 22.62 4.11
CA LYS A 42 6.34 22.87 4.51
C LYS A 42 7.18 23.47 3.38
N PHE A 43 6.90 23.11 2.12
CA PHE A 43 7.69 23.50 0.95
C PHE A 43 6.80 24.22 -0.07
N PRO A 44 6.59 25.55 0.05
CA PRO A 44 5.62 26.29 -0.78
C PRO A 44 5.90 26.25 -2.29
N GLN A 45 7.14 25.94 -2.69
CA GLN A 45 7.58 25.86 -4.09
C GLN A 45 7.54 24.43 -4.64
N CYS A 46 7.16 23.43 -3.83
CA CYS A 46 7.09 22.07 -4.33
C CYS A 46 5.84 21.85 -5.19
N LYS A 47 5.99 20.98 -6.18
CA LYS A 47 4.92 20.42 -6.98
C LYS A 47 4.84 18.93 -6.70
N ILE A 48 3.63 18.41 -6.60
CA ILE A 48 3.35 16.99 -6.36
C ILE A 48 2.56 16.40 -7.53
N PHE A 49 3.06 15.32 -8.09
CA PHE A 49 2.31 14.44 -8.98
C PHE A 49 1.91 13.21 -8.17
N GLY A 50 0.65 13.17 -7.74
CA GLY A 50 0.09 12.12 -6.91
C GLY A 50 -0.55 11.01 -7.75
N PHE A 51 -0.24 9.78 -7.39
CA PHE A 51 -0.82 8.57 -7.94
C PHE A 51 -1.56 7.80 -6.86
N ASP A 52 -2.68 7.20 -7.21
CA ASP A 52 -3.32 6.16 -6.42
C ASP A 52 -4.07 5.20 -7.35
N GLN A 53 -4.10 3.92 -7.00
CA GLN A 53 -4.88 2.93 -7.75
C GLN A 53 -6.36 2.94 -7.36
N ASP A 54 -6.70 3.53 -6.21
CA ASP A 54 -8.06 3.64 -5.72
C ASP A 54 -8.75 4.92 -6.23
N GLN A 55 -9.86 4.75 -6.95
CA GLN A 55 -10.64 5.87 -7.48
C GLN A 55 -11.17 6.79 -6.36
N GLU A 56 -11.51 6.24 -5.19
CA GLU A 56 -12.01 7.02 -4.05
C GLU A 56 -10.93 7.95 -3.47
N ALA A 57 -9.65 7.58 -3.59
CA ALA A 57 -8.52 8.42 -3.20
C ALA A 57 -8.37 9.63 -4.15
N ILE A 58 -8.50 9.40 -5.46
CA ILE A 58 -8.45 10.45 -6.48
C ILE A 58 -9.61 11.43 -6.29
N GLU A 59 -10.84 10.94 -6.14
CA GLU A 59 -12.01 11.78 -5.90
C GLU A 59 -11.89 12.61 -4.62
N TYR A 60 -11.35 12.01 -3.56
CA TYR A 60 -11.06 12.72 -2.33
C TYR A 60 -10.06 13.85 -2.56
N GLY A 61 -8.97 13.58 -3.29
CA GLY A 61 -7.97 14.60 -3.61
C GLY A 61 -8.57 15.76 -4.41
N LEU A 62 -9.31 15.46 -5.48
CA LEU A 62 -10.01 16.46 -6.31
C LEU A 62 -10.96 17.35 -5.49
N LYS A 63 -11.60 16.79 -4.46
CA LYS A 63 -12.51 17.53 -3.59
C LYS A 63 -11.80 18.38 -2.53
N ASN A 64 -10.71 17.87 -1.95
CA ASN A 64 -10.09 18.44 -0.74
C ASN A 64 -8.78 19.20 -0.99
N PHE A 65 -8.24 19.18 -2.21
CA PHE A 65 -7.01 19.89 -2.60
C PHE A 65 -7.26 20.90 -3.72
N LYS A 66 -8.45 21.52 -3.74
CA LYS A 66 -8.86 22.43 -4.81
C LYS A 66 -7.87 23.57 -5.05
N SER A 67 -7.38 24.21 -3.99
CA SER A 67 -6.39 25.29 -4.10
C SER A 67 -5.10 24.83 -4.77
N GLU A 68 -4.59 23.65 -4.42
CA GLU A 68 -3.33 23.13 -4.96
C GLU A 68 -3.48 22.60 -6.39
N LEU A 69 -4.69 22.17 -6.77
CA LEU A 69 -5.01 21.80 -8.14
C LEU A 69 -5.14 23.06 -9.01
N GLU A 70 -5.81 24.10 -8.53
CA GLU A 70 -6.00 25.37 -9.23
C GLU A 70 -4.69 26.14 -9.42
N ASP A 71 -3.79 26.10 -8.42
CA ASP A 71 -2.47 26.75 -8.49
C ASP A 71 -1.37 25.91 -9.16
N SER A 72 -1.74 24.74 -9.71
CA SER A 72 -0.82 23.79 -10.38
C SER A 72 0.32 23.26 -9.51
N ARG A 73 0.16 23.21 -8.17
CA ARG A 73 1.10 22.52 -7.27
C ARG A 73 0.76 21.05 -7.03
N LEU A 74 -0.45 20.62 -7.38
CA LEU A 74 -0.86 19.22 -7.31
C LEU A 74 -1.43 18.77 -8.66
N TYR A 75 -1.05 17.57 -9.08
CA TYR A 75 -1.74 16.80 -10.12
C TYR A 75 -2.07 15.42 -9.56
N LEU A 76 -3.26 14.89 -9.87
CA LEU A 76 -3.70 13.58 -9.38
C LEU A 76 -4.06 12.67 -10.55
N LEU A 77 -3.54 11.44 -10.52
CA LEU A 77 -3.76 10.44 -11.55
C LEU A 77 -4.10 9.08 -10.96
N LYS A 78 -5.18 8.47 -11.45
CA LYS A 78 -5.53 7.09 -11.10
C LYS A 78 -4.59 6.12 -11.80
N ALA A 79 -3.59 5.60 -11.09
CA ALA A 79 -2.74 4.50 -11.54
C ALA A 79 -2.01 3.86 -10.35
N ASN A 80 -1.62 2.61 -10.53
CA ASN A 80 -0.73 1.94 -9.60
C ASN A 80 0.70 2.50 -9.74
N PHE A 81 1.46 2.59 -8.65
CA PHE A 81 2.81 3.16 -8.67
C PHE A 81 3.80 2.39 -9.56
N LYS A 82 3.54 1.12 -9.91
CA LYS A 82 4.33 0.40 -10.93
C LYS A 82 4.27 1.03 -12.31
N ASP A 83 3.19 1.77 -12.59
CA ASP A 83 2.92 2.36 -13.89
C ASP A 83 3.44 3.80 -13.98
N ILE A 84 3.98 4.39 -12.89
CA ILE A 84 4.54 5.75 -12.88
C ILE A 84 5.50 6.02 -14.04
N PRO A 85 6.45 5.13 -14.40
CA PRO A 85 7.33 5.34 -15.56
C PRO A 85 6.57 5.49 -16.89
N ARG A 86 5.38 4.89 -17.04
CA ARG A 86 4.56 5.03 -18.26
C ARG A 86 3.99 6.44 -18.44
N PHE A 87 3.91 7.20 -17.36
CA PHE A 87 3.42 8.58 -17.36
C PHE A 87 4.56 9.60 -17.40
N GLU A 88 5.78 9.19 -17.82
CA GLU A 88 6.97 10.05 -17.87
C GLU A 88 6.74 11.40 -18.49
N GLN A 89 6.19 11.44 -19.70
CA GLN A 89 5.92 12.69 -20.38
C GLN A 89 5.00 13.62 -19.56
N GLN A 90 3.96 13.07 -18.91
CA GLN A 90 3.00 13.88 -18.17
C GLN A 90 3.61 14.48 -16.90
N TRP A 91 4.33 13.68 -16.11
CA TRP A 91 4.94 14.21 -14.89
C TRP A 91 6.14 15.11 -15.20
N PHE A 92 6.88 14.83 -16.27
CA PHE A 92 7.99 15.67 -16.72
C PHE A 92 7.51 17.05 -17.15
N ASP A 93 6.43 17.12 -17.95
CA ASP A 93 5.82 18.38 -18.36
C ASP A 93 5.25 19.17 -17.17
N PHE A 94 4.57 18.48 -16.24
CA PHE A 94 4.04 19.09 -15.01
C PHE A 94 5.16 19.71 -14.15
N PHE A 95 6.32 19.05 -14.09
CA PHE A 95 7.52 19.53 -13.43
C PHE A 95 8.36 20.50 -14.27
N SER A 96 7.84 21.01 -15.39
CA SER A 96 8.54 21.97 -16.25
C SER A 96 9.87 21.45 -16.80
N GLY A 97 9.94 20.14 -17.09
CA GLY A 97 11.10 19.47 -17.66
C GLY A 97 12.15 19.05 -16.65
N ASP A 98 11.79 18.87 -15.37
CA ASP A 98 12.66 18.32 -14.33
C ASP A 98 12.19 16.94 -13.88
N SER A 99 13.14 16.09 -13.50
CA SER A 99 12.89 14.78 -12.90
C SER A 99 12.49 14.92 -11.42
N PRO A 100 11.76 13.95 -10.84
CA PRO A 100 11.43 13.97 -9.42
C PRO A 100 12.70 13.95 -8.56
N ASN A 101 12.72 14.78 -7.52
CA ASN A 101 13.74 14.74 -6.49
C ASN A 101 13.29 14.02 -5.22
N LEU A 102 11.98 13.78 -5.07
CA LEU A 102 11.43 12.90 -4.07
C LEU A 102 10.41 11.96 -4.72
N ILE A 103 10.58 10.67 -4.49
CA ILE A 103 9.52 9.67 -4.72
C ILE A 103 9.16 9.11 -3.35
N PHE A 104 7.88 9.20 -3.00
CA PHE A 104 7.35 8.79 -1.71
C PHE A 104 6.31 7.69 -1.89
N LEU A 105 6.46 6.61 -1.13
CA LEU A 105 5.54 5.48 -1.08
C LEU A 105 5.19 5.16 0.39
N ASP A 106 3.93 5.28 0.75
CA ASP A 106 3.34 4.80 2.00
C ASP A 106 2.52 3.54 1.69
N LEU A 107 3.17 2.37 1.81
CA LEU A 107 2.59 1.11 1.34
C LEU A 107 1.44 0.65 2.23
N GLY A 108 0.56 -0.21 1.72
CA GLY A 108 -0.55 -0.78 2.48
C GLY A 108 -1.88 -0.08 2.22
N VAL A 109 -2.76 -0.06 3.22
CA VAL A 109 -4.16 0.36 3.09
C VAL A 109 -4.41 1.72 3.73
N SER A 110 -5.26 2.52 3.08
CA SER A 110 -5.76 3.75 3.67
C SER A 110 -6.82 3.46 4.74
N SER A 111 -6.99 4.37 5.71
CA SER A 111 -8.03 4.25 6.75
C SER A 111 -9.44 4.02 6.16
N PRO A 112 -9.88 4.76 5.12
CA PRO A 112 -11.19 4.51 4.52
C PRO A 112 -11.34 3.11 3.93
N GLN A 113 -10.29 2.50 3.38
CA GLN A 113 -10.38 1.10 2.93
C GLN A 113 -10.66 0.14 4.10
N LEU A 114 -10.15 0.45 5.29
CA LEU A 114 -10.42 -0.32 6.53
C LEU A 114 -11.79 0.02 7.16
N ASP A 115 -12.21 1.28 7.07
CA ASP A 115 -13.42 1.79 7.72
C ASP A 115 -14.69 1.50 6.89
N GLU A 116 -14.58 1.48 5.56
CA GLU A 116 -15.70 1.23 4.65
C GLU A 116 -15.98 -0.26 4.50
N GLN A 117 -17.04 -0.70 5.17
CA GLN A 117 -17.46 -2.11 5.23
C GLN A 117 -17.57 -2.77 3.84
N LYS A 118 -18.12 -2.05 2.85
CA LYS A 118 -18.27 -2.51 1.47
C LYS A 118 -16.96 -2.94 0.79
N ARG A 119 -15.81 -2.47 1.28
CA ARG A 119 -14.48 -2.76 0.71
C ARG A 119 -13.90 -4.10 1.19
N GLY A 120 -14.41 -4.65 2.30
CA GLY A 120 -14.05 -6.00 2.73
C GLY A 120 -12.67 -6.18 3.37
N PHE A 121 -11.95 -5.10 3.70
CA PHE A 121 -10.60 -5.22 4.31
C PHE A 121 -10.63 -5.53 5.81
N SER A 122 -11.74 -5.22 6.50
CA SER A 122 -11.90 -5.42 7.93
C SER A 122 -12.74 -6.65 8.24
N PHE A 123 -12.29 -7.44 9.23
CA PHE A 123 -13.08 -8.53 9.83
C PHE A 123 -13.82 -8.10 11.09
N TYR A 124 -13.70 -6.83 11.53
CA TYR A 124 -14.47 -6.32 12.67
C TYR A 124 -15.85 -5.84 12.27
N ASN A 125 -16.01 -5.41 11.02
CA ASN A 125 -17.27 -5.00 10.45
C ASN A 125 -17.60 -5.96 9.29
N GLU A 126 -18.85 -6.38 9.22
CA GLU A 126 -19.31 -7.28 8.15
C GLU A 126 -19.31 -6.54 6.80
N GLY A 127 -18.72 -7.17 5.80
CA GLY A 127 -18.67 -6.71 4.42
C GLY A 127 -18.44 -7.87 3.47
N PRO A 128 -18.55 -7.66 2.14
CA PRO A 128 -18.23 -8.69 1.17
C PRO A 128 -16.73 -9.03 1.20
N LEU A 129 -16.37 -10.25 0.82
CA LEU A 129 -14.96 -10.62 0.58
C LEU A 129 -14.44 -9.98 -0.73
N ASP A 130 -14.23 -8.67 -0.73
CA ASP A 130 -13.70 -7.95 -1.90
C ASP A 130 -12.17 -7.77 -1.80
N MET A 131 -11.72 -6.88 -0.91
CA MET A 131 -10.31 -6.51 -0.67
C MET A 131 -9.56 -5.89 -1.85
N ARG A 132 -10.23 -5.51 -2.94
CA ARG A 132 -9.59 -4.80 -4.06
C ARG A 132 -9.37 -3.33 -3.73
N MET A 133 -8.13 -2.86 -3.89
CA MET A 133 -7.79 -1.43 -3.85
C MET A 133 -8.27 -0.73 -5.13
N ASP A 134 -7.95 -1.29 -6.29
CA ASP A 134 -8.54 -0.90 -7.57
C ASP A 134 -9.79 -1.73 -7.85
N GLN A 135 -10.97 -1.10 -7.91
CA GLN A 135 -12.24 -1.79 -8.14
C GLN A 135 -12.43 -2.26 -9.58
N ASP A 136 -11.56 -1.85 -10.52
CA ASP A 136 -11.60 -2.28 -11.92
C ASP A 136 -10.90 -3.63 -12.16
N GLN A 137 -10.19 -4.19 -11.17
CA GLN A 137 -9.54 -5.50 -11.29
C GLN A 137 -10.50 -6.67 -10.99
N ASP A 138 -10.23 -7.83 -11.57
CA ASP A 138 -11.16 -8.98 -11.50
C ASP A 138 -11.05 -9.80 -10.20
N LEU A 139 -9.83 -10.04 -9.71
CA LEU A 139 -9.61 -10.96 -8.60
C LEU A 139 -10.10 -10.35 -7.29
N THR A 140 -10.99 -11.05 -6.59
CA THR A 140 -11.48 -10.69 -5.25
C THR A 140 -11.02 -11.70 -4.21
N ALA A 141 -11.06 -11.32 -2.93
CA ALA A 141 -10.86 -12.26 -1.83
C ALA A 141 -11.91 -13.39 -1.84
N TYR A 142 -13.14 -13.10 -2.29
CA TYR A 142 -14.20 -14.08 -2.49
C TYR A 142 -13.77 -15.14 -3.50
N GLU A 143 -13.21 -14.73 -4.64
CA GLU A 143 -12.77 -15.65 -5.69
C GLU A 143 -11.66 -16.56 -5.16
N ILE A 144 -10.66 -16.00 -4.48
CA ILE A 144 -9.57 -16.77 -3.86
C ILE A 144 -10.14 -17.80 -2.88
N VAL A 145 -10.96 -17.35 -1.92
CA VAL A 145 -11.48 -18.20 -0.84
C VAL A 145 -12.40 -19.29 -1.38
N ASN A 146 -13.20 -19.01 -2.41
CA ASN A 146 -14.23 -19.94 -2.88
C ASN A 146 -13.78 -20.83 -4.05
N THR A 147 -12.75 -20.45 -4.82
CA THR A 147 -12.40 -21.18 -6.05
C THR A 147 -11.02 -21.84 -6.01
N TRP A 148 -10.03 -21.26 -5.30
CA TRP A 148 -8.66 -21.80 -5.29
C TRP A 148 -8.58 -23.15 -4.61
N SER A 149 -7.70 -24.03 -5.07
CA SER A 149 -7.47 -25.35 -4.48
C SER A 149 -6.96 -25.26 -3.04
N GLU A 150 -7.09 -26.36 -2.29
CA GLU A 150 -6.54 -26.48 -0.94
C GLU A 150 -5.02 -26.24 -0.90
N GLN A 151 -4.30 -26.64 -1.96
CA GLN A 151 -2.86 -26.42 -2.06
C GLN A 151 -2.55 -24.93 -2.26
N GLU A 152 -3.21 -24.27 -3.21
CA GLU A 152 -3.01 -22.83 -3.48
C GLU A 152 -3.32 -21.98 -2.25
N LEU A 153 -4.42 -22.26 -1.53
CA LEU A 153 -4.75 -21.56 -0.28
C LEU A 153 -3.72 -21.82 0.82
N SER A 154 -3.22 -23.05 0.94
CA SER A 154 -2.19 -23.39 1.93
C SER A 154 -0.89 -22.65 1.65
N ASP A 155 -0.47 -22.59 0.38
CA ASP A 155 0.73 -21.88 -0.05
C ASP A 155 0.59 -20.37 0.17
N LEU A 156 -0.56 -19.79 -0.19
CA LEU A 156 -0.86 -18.39 0.06
C LEU A 156 -0.72 -18.04 1.56
N PHE A 157 -1.44 -18.75 2.43
CA PHE A 157 -1.43 -18.43 3.86
C PHE A 157 -0.08 -18.71 4.52
N TYR A 158 0.63 -19.74 4.07
CA TYR A 158 1.95 -20.07 4.61
C TYR A 158 3.01 -19.04 4.19
N HIS A 159 3.14 -18.78 2.88
CA HIS A 159 4.23 -17.97 2.34
C HIS A 159 3.97 -16.47 2.42
N VAL A 160 2.73 -16.04 2.15
CA VAL A 160 2.36 -14.62 2.11
C VAL A 160 1.85 -14.16 3.48
N GLY A 161 0.98 -14.95 4.12
CA GLY A 161 0.42 -14.64 5.44
C GLY A 161 1.35 -14.90 6.63
N GLU A 162 2.48 -15.60 6.41
CA GLU A 162 3.37 -16.11 7.46
C GLU A 162 2.61 -16.94 8.53
N VAL A 163 1.57 -17.68 8.10
CA VAL A 163 0.79 -18.58 8.96
C VAL A 163 1.53 -19.91 9.09
N LYS A 164 2.02 -20.23 10.29
CA LYS A 164 2.86 -21.43 10.51
C LYS A 164 2.17 -22.78 10.18
N PHE A 165 0.85 -22.88 10.40
CA PHE A 165 0.10 -24.14 10.24
C PHE A 165 -1.31 -23.88 9.64
N PRO A 166 -1.41 -23.48 8.36
CA PRO A 166 -2.68 -23.06 7.77
C PRO A 166 -3.61 -24.24 7.44
N ASN A 167 -3.07 -25.45 7.30
CA ASN A 167 -3.77 -26.62 6.74
C ASN A 167 -5.09 -26.97 7.45
N LYS A 168 -5.24 -26.68 8.75
CA LYS A 168 -6.51 -26.92 9.45
C LYS A 168 -7.58 -25.90 9.01
N VAL A 169 -7.21 -24.62 8.94
CA VAL A 169 -8.10 -23.56 8.46
C VAL A 169 -8.48 -23.79 7.01
N VAL A 170 -7.50 -24.09 6.14
CA VAL A 170 -7.75 -24.31 4.72
C VAL A 170 -8.70 -25.48 4.49
N ARG A 171 -8.50 -26.62 5.16
CA ARG A 171 -9.43 -27.76 5.07
C ARG A 171 -10.85 -27.35 5.47
N ASN A 172 -11.00 -26.55 6.51
CA ASN A 172 -12.30 -26.08 6.95
C ASN A 172 -12.92 -25.07 5.98
N ILE A 173 -12.13 -24.19 5.34
CA ILE A 173 -12.59 -23.30 4.26
C ILE A 173 -13.12 -24.16 3.09
N CYS A 174 -12.30 -25.09 2.60
CA CYS A 174 -12.65 -25.95 1.47
C CYS A 174 -13.84 -26.87 1.76
N ALA A 175 -14.01 -27.30 3.02
CA ALA A 175 -15.19 -28.06 3.44
C ALA A 175 -16.44 -27.17 3.48
N SER A 176 -16.37 -26.02 4.15
CA SER A 176 -17.50 -25.10 4.32
C SER A 176 -18.06 -24.62 2.98
N ARG A 177 -17.18 -24.25 2.04
CA ARG A 177 -17.59 -23.72 0.73
C ARG A 177 -18.28 -24.73 -0.20
N LYS A 178 -18.21 -26.03 0.12
CA LYS A 178 -18.96 -27.07 -0.61
C LYS A 178 -20.46 -27.01 -0.31
N ASP A 179 -20.81 -26.58 0.90
CA ASP A 179 -22.20 -26.47 1.34
C ASP A 179 -22.79 -25.09 1.02
N LYS A 180 -22.05 -24.02 1.35
CA LYS A 180 -22.39 -22.63 1.05
C LYS A 180 -21.12 -21.83 0.79
N PRO A 181 -21.03 -21.03 -0.30
CA PRO A 181 -19.94 -20.07 -0.47
C PRO A 181 -19.77 -19.18 0.76
N ILE A 182 -18.51 -18.84 1.06
CA ILE A 182 -18.17 -17.89 2.11
C ILE A 182 -18.23 -16.50 1.49
N GLU A 183 -19.20 -15.69 1.87
CA GLU A 183 -19.55 -14.44 1.20
C GLU A 183 -18.99 -13.22 1.94
N THR A 184 -18.92 -13.28 3.28
CA THR A 184 -18.59 -12.12 4.11
C THR A 184 -17.29 -12.25 4.90
N THR A 185 -16.74 -11.09 5.28
CA THR A 185 -15.56 -10.99 6.14
C THR A 185 -15.77 -11.65 7.50
N THR A 186 -16.94 -11.49 8.09
CA THR A 186 -17.32 -12.09 9.39
C THR A 186 -17.42 -13.61 9.28
N GLU A 187 -18.08 -14.16 8.24
CA GLU A 187 -18.16 -15.60 7.98
C GLU A 187 -16.77 -16.25 7.90
N LEU A 188 -15.86 -15.64 7.12
CA LEU A 188 -14.48 -16.14 7.00
C LEU A 188 -13.74 -16.04 8.34
N SER A 189 -13.87 -14.91 9.03
CA SER A 189 -13.17 -14.67 10.30
C SER A 189 -13.62 -15.66 11.39
N ASP A 190 -14.92 -15.95 11.47
CA ASP A 190 -15.49 -16.91 12.42
C ASP A 190 -15.03 -18.33 12.14
N LEU A 191 -14.96 -18.72 10.86
CA LEU A 191 -14.41 -20.00 10.45
C LEU A 191 -12.94 -20.13 10.88
N ILE A 192 -12.13 -19.09 10.66
CA ILE A 192 -10.73 -19.06 11.09
C ILE A 192 -10.63 -19.19 12.61
N ILE A 193 -11.44 -18.45 13.37
CA ILE A 193 -11.46 -18.51 14.83
C ILE A 193 -11.83 -19.91 15.33
N LYS A 194 -12.87 -20.54 14.78
CA LYS A 194 -13.28 -21.91 15.11
C LYS A 194 -12.18 -22.93 14.80
N SER A 195 -11.39 -22.67 13.78
CA SER A 195 -10.35 -23.56 13.30
C SER A 195 -9.05 -23.41 14.08
N ASP A 196 -8.57 -22.18 14.28
CA ASP A 196 -7.23 -21.91 14.82
C ASP A 196 -7.21 -21.51 16.29
N GLY A 197 -8.32 -20.96 16.78
CA GLY A 197 -8.45 -20.42 18.13
C GLY A 197 -7.56 -19.19 18.37
N TRP A 198 -7.69 -18.62 19.56
CA TRP A 198 -6.91 -17.47 19.99
C TRP A 198 -5.54 -17.91 20.52
N ARG A 199 -4.52 -17.91 19.65
CA ARG A 199 -3.15 -18.31 20.01
C ARG A 199 -2.36 -17.25 20.78
N LYS A 200 -2.66 -15.96 20.57
CA LYS A 200 -1.98 -14.82 21.22
C LYS A 200 -2.99 -13.77 21.66
N LYS A 201 -2.96 -13.38 22.93
CA LYS A 201 -3.83 -12.33 23.47
C LYS A 201 -3.63 -11.02 22.70
N GLY A 202 -4.74 -10.42 22.25
CA GLY A 202 -4.73 -9.14 21.52
C GLY A 202 -4.37 -9.23 20.03
N LYS A 203 -4.06 -10.41 19.47
CA LYS A 203 -3.92 -10.60 18.02
C LYS A 203 -5.06 -11.47 17.52
N HIS A 204 -5.92 -10.89 16.68
CA HIS A 204 -7.04 -11.62 16.10
C HIS A 204 -6.52 -12.78 15.21
N PRO A 205 -7.07 -14.01 15.31
CA PRO A 205 -6.60 -15.15 14.53
C PRO A 205 -6.67 -14.93 13.01
N ALA A 206 -7.66 -14.19 12.55
CA ALA A 206 -7.86 -13.89 11.13
C ALA A 206 -6.87 -12.87 10.54
N THR A 207 -6.12 -12.12 11.36
CA THR A 207 -5.28 -11.01 10.87
C THR A 207 -4.29 -11.43 9.77
N GLN A 208 -3.62 -12.57 9.93
CA GLN A 208 -2.63 -13.02 8.96
C GLN A 208 -3.25 -13.60 7.68
N TYR A 209 -4.43 -14.22 7.79
CA TYR A 209 -5.16 -14.73 6.64
C TYR A 209 -5.72 -13.59 5.79
N PHE A 210 -6.28 -12.57 6.43
CA PHE A 210 -6.77 -11.37 5.75
C PHE A 210 -5.62 -10.57 5.12
N LEU A 211 -4.47 -10.47 5.80
CA LEU A 211 -3.27 -9.90 5.22
C LEU A 211 -2.84 -10.66 3.95
N ALA A 212 -2.82 -12.00 3.98
CA ALA A 212 -2.44 -12.80 2.82
C ALA A 212 -3.39 -12.57 1.63
N LEU A 213 -4.71 -12.62 1.88
CA LEU A 213 -5.72 -12.36 0.84
C LEU A 213 -5.54 -10.97 0.23
N ARG A 214 -5.37 -9.95 1.07
CA ARG A 214 -5.16 -8.57 0.62
C ARG A 214 -3.93 -8.44 -0.28
N LEU A 215 -2.81 -8.98 0.18
CA LEU A 215 -1.54 -8.96 -0.55
C LEU A 215 -1.64 -9.65 -1.91
N GLU A 216 -2.39 -10.75 -1.97
CA GLU A 216 -2.59 -11.52 -3.18
C GLU A 216 -3.54 -10.81 -4.16
N VAL A 217 -4.72 -10.39 -3.68
CA VAL A 217 -5.72 -9.66 -4.48
C VAL A 217 -5.10 -8.47 -5.19
N ASN A 218 -4.27 -7.70 -4.48
CA ASN A 218 -3.68 -6.47 -5.00
C ASN A 218 -2.26 -6.65 -5.54
N ARG A 219 -1.75 -7.90 -5.58
CA ARG A 219 -0.39 -8.25 -5.98
C ARG A 219 0.70 -7.40 -5.31
N GLU A 220 0.47 -6.93 -4.08
CA GLU A 220 1.24 -5.84 -3.45
C GLU A 220 2.75 -6.15 -3.43
N LEU A 221 3.11 -7.41 -3.11
CA LEU A 221 4.51 -7.82 -3.02
C LEU A 221 5.23 -7.82 -4.37
N ASP A 222 4.52 -8.18 -5.45
CA ASP A 222 5.10 -8.21 -6.80
C ASP A 222 5.19 -6.80 -7.36
N VAL A 223 4.15 -5.99 -7.15
CA VAL A 223 4.15 -4.57 -7.49
C VAL A 223 5.36 -3.87 -6.86
N ILE A 224 5.68 -4.11 -5.59
CA ILE A 224 6.89 -3.55 -4.95
C ILE A 224 8.17 -3.98 -5.70
N LYS A 225 8.33 -5.28 -6.00
CA LYS A 225 9.53 -5.80 -6.68
C LYS A 225 9.68 -5.24 -8.09
N GLU A 226 8.59 -5.13 -8.83
CA GLU A 226 8.55 -4.64 -10.22
C GLU A 226 8.77 -3.12 -10.31
N SER A 227 8.49 -2.37 -9.23
CA SER A 227 8.45 -0.89 -9.30
C SER A 227 9.72 -0.21 -8.83
N LEU A 228 10.33 -0.65 -7.73
CA LEU A 228 11.33 0.19 -7.03
C LEU A 228 12.58 0.48 -7.87
N GLU A 229 13.01 -0.45 -8.72
CA GLU A 229 14.15 -0.22 -9.63
C GLU A 229 13.82 0.86 -10.65
N ASN A 230 12.68 0.73 -11.34
CA ASN A 230 12.22 1.70 -12.33
C ASN A 230 11.99 3.09 -11.71
N LEU A 231 11.50 3.16 -10.47
CA LEU A 231 11.33 4.42 -9.75
C LEU A 231 12.67 5.09 -9.41
N LEU A 232 13.73 4.31 -9.15
CA LEU A 232 15.07 4.87 -8.95
C LEU A 232 15.66 5.44 -10.24
N GLU A 233 15.37 4.85 -11.39
CA GLU A 233 15.90 5.32 -12.68
C GLU A 233 15.36 6.69 -13.08
N ILE A 234 14.11 6.99 -12.76
CA ILE A 234 13.49 8.30 -13.05
C ILE A 234 13.86 9.37 -12.01
N LEU A 235 14.47 8.99 -10.89
CA LEU A 235 14.84 9.90 -9.81
C LEU A 235 16.06 10.72 -10.23
N LYS A 236 16.00 12.04 -10.01
CA LYS A 236 17.15 12.90 -10.34
C LYS A 236 18.34 12.61 -9.43
N PRO A 237 19.59 12.91 -9.86
CA PRO A 237 20.76 12.74 -9.01
C PRO A 237 20.60 13.42 -7.65
N LYS A 238 20.96 12.71 -6.57
CA LYS A 238 20.78 13.11 -5.17
C LYS A 238 19.31 13.23 -4.71
N GLY A 239 18.34 12.84 -5.54
CA GLY A 239 16.95 12.67 -5.15
C GLY A 239 16.79 11.51 -4.18
N TRP A 240 15.63 11.46 -3.52
CA TRP A 240 15.33 10.48 -2.47
C TRP A 240 14.15 9.59 -2.87
N LEU A 241 14.31 8.29 -2.70
CA LEU A 241 13.21 7.33 -2.68
C LEU A 241 12.91 6.95 -1.23
N MET A 242 11.71 7.29 -0.75
CA MET A 242 11.26 7.03 0.61
C MET A 242 10.10 6.04 0.59
N VAL A 243 10.23 4.97 1.37
CA VAL A 243 9.22 3.90 1.45
C VAL A 243 8.88 3.61 2.90
N ILE A 244 7.60 3.70 3.25
CA ILE A 244 7.03 3.22 4.52
C ILE A 244 6.45 1.83 4.26
N THR A 245 6.70 0.90 5.19
CA THR A 245 6.20 -0.48 5.15
C THR A 245 5.46 -0.79 6.45
N PHE A 246 4.44 -1.65 6.41
CA PHE A 246 3.61 -1.95 7.57
C PHE A 246 3.77 -3.38 8.08
N HIS A 247 4.37 -4.28 7.28
CA HIS A 247 4.66 -5.63 7.73
C HIS A 247 6.04 -6.14 7.32
N SER A 248 6.45 -7.21 7.99
CA SER A 248 7.76 -7.88 7.88
C SER A 248 8.11 -8.27 6.44
N VAL A 249 7.14 -8.74 5.67
CA VAL A 249 7.36 -9.21 4.30
C VAL A 249 7.71 -8.05 3.37
N GLU A 250 6.96 -6.95 3.41
CA GLU A 250 7.27 -5.69 2.70
C GLU A 250 8.65 -5.16 3.09
N ASP A 251 8.90 -4.97 4.40
CA ASP A 251 10.17 -4.44 4.92
C ASP A 251 11.37 -5.24 4.38
N ARG A 252 11.27 -6.56 4.43
CA ARG A 252 12.31 -7.46 3.95
C ARG A 252 12.56 -7.31 2.45
N ILE A 253 11.50 -7.19 1.64
CA ILE A 253 11.62 -6.99 0.18
C ILE A 253 12.29 -5.64 -0.10
N VAL A 254 11.77 -4.55 0.47
CA VAL A 254 12.30 -3.19 0.27
C VAL A 254 13.77 -3.10 0.67
N LYS A 255 14.14 -3.66 1.83
CA LYS A 255 15.55 -3.67 2.29
C LYS A 255 16.47 -4.47 1.40
N ASN A 256 16.00 -5.58 0.84
CA ASN A 256 16.81 -6.39 -0.07
C ASN A 256 17.02 -5.66 -1.41
N LEU A 257 15.96 -5.02 -1.94
CA LEU A 257 16.05 -4.19 -3.14
C LEU A 257 16.99 -2.99 -2.94
N PHE A 258 16.85 -2.25 -1.84
CA PHE A 258 17.76 -1.14 -1.55
C PHE A 258 19.23 -1.58 -1.41
N LYS A 259 19.47 -2.81 -0.93
CA LYS A 259 20.82 -3.39 -0.88
C LYS A 259 21.34 -3.83 -2.25
N SER A 260 20.49 -4.22 -3.20
CA SER A 260 20.92 -4.51 -4.58
C SER A 260 21.22 -3.24 -5.36
N PHE A 261 20.60 -2.10 -5.02
CA PHE A 261 20.78 -0.82 -5.70
C PHE A 261 22.03 -0.02 -5.29
N LYS A 262 23.06 -0.66 -4.74
CA LYS A 262 24.29 0.01 -4.25
C LYS A 262 25.02 0.84 -5.31
N ASN A 263 24.79 0.57 -6.59
CA ASN A 263 25.40 1.32 -7.70
C ASN A 263 24.57 2.55 -8.12
N HIS A 264 23.30 2.65 -7.69
CA HIS A 264 22.39 3.75 -8.05
C HIS A 264 22.28 4.81 -6.94
N GLY A 265 22.63 4.47 -5.70
CA GLY A 265 22.54 5.41 -4.58
C GLY A 265 23.08 4.85 -3.27
N SER A 266 22.77 5.54 -2.17
CA SER A 266 23.19 5.15 -0.82
C SER A 266 22.00 5.07 0.13
N ILE A 267 21.99 4.05 0.99
CA ILE A 267 20.96 3.88 2.01
C ILE A 267 21.21 4.88 3.13
N LEU A 268 20.28 5.82 3.33
CA LEU A 268 20.40 6.85 4.37
C LEU A 268 20.01 6.32 5.77
N THR A 269 19.15 5.31 5.83
CA THR A 269 18.66 4.69 7.08
C THR A 269 19.33 3.35 7.34
N LYS A 270 20.42 3.34 8.14
CA LYS A 270 21.11 2.09 8.54
C LYS A 270 20.21 1.14 9.36
N LYS A 271 19.24 1.71 10.09
CA LYS A 271 18.16 1.00 10.80
C LYS A 271 16.83 1.59 10.32
N VAL A 272 15.81 0.74 10.26
CA VAL A 272 14.44 1.15 9.93
C VAL A 272 13.97 2.16 10.98
N ILE A 273 13.40 3.28 10.54
CA ILE A 273 12.77 4.26 11.42
C ILE A 273 11.42 3.69 11.84
N GLN A 274 11.13 3.71 13.14
CA GLN A 274 9.89 3.18 13.71
C GLN A 274 9.12 4.31 14.41
N ALA A 275 7.79 4.15 14.48
CA ALA A 275 6.88 5.09 15.15
C ALA A 275 6.98 4.96 16.68
#